data_AF-A0A382Z7H1-F1
#
_entry.id   AF-A0A382Z7H1-F1
#
_cell.length_a   1.000
_cell.length_b   1.000
_cell.length_c   1.000
_cell.angle_alpha   90.00
_cell.angle_beta   90.00
_cell.angle_gamma   90.00
#
_symmetry.space_group_name_H-M   'P 1'
#
loop_
_entity.id
_entity.type
_entity.pdbx_description
1 polymer ?
#
loop_
_entity_poly.entity_id
_entity_poly.type
_entity_poly.pdbx_seq_one_letter_code
_entity_poly.pdbx_strand_id
1 'polypeptide(L)'
;MLMDSKWTSGNELEYLKEVLSNSDEVKKNPFTDRLEDAFCKKYGVKYAIAVNSGTSGLHAALVAAGVKPGDQVITTPFTVVV
;
A
#
# COMPACT_ATOMS: atom_id res chain seq x y z
N MET A 1 15.07 -7.53 -18.52
CA MET A 1 15.25 -6.29 -17.73
C MET A 1 15.42 -6.73 -16.28
N LEU A 2 16.61 -6.54 -15.70
CA LEU A 2 16.85 -6.90 -14.30
C LEU A 2 16.46 -5.71 -13.42
N MET A 3 15.90 -6.00 -12.25
CA MET A 3 15.45 -4.99 -11.29
C MET A 3 16.67 -4.21 -10.77
N ASP A 4 16.61 -2.89 -10.77
CA ASP A 4 17.70 -2.03 -10.27
C ASP A 4 17.93 -2.34 -8.78
N SER A 5 19.19 -2.60 -8.42
CA SER A 5 19.57 -3.06 -7.08
C SER A 5 19.19 -2.07 -5.98
N LYS A 6 19.00 -0.78 -6.31
CA LYS A 6 18.52 0.21 -5.34
C LYS A 6 17.15 -0.10 -4.75
N TRP A 7 16.35 -0.94 -5.40
CA TRP A 7 15.00 -1.33 -4.94
C TRP A 7 14.98 -2.64 -4.14
N THR A 8 16.10 -3.36 -4.08
CA THR A 8 16.19 -4.69 -3.44
C THR A 8 17.46 -4.86 -2.61
N SER A 9 18.12 -3.77 -2.23
CA SER A 9 19.38 -3.78 -1.48
C SER A 9 19.18 -3.65 0.03
N GLY A 10 17.93 -3.58 0.50
CA GLY A 10 17.58 -3.52 1.91
C GLY A 10 17.26 -4.89 2.49
N ASN A 11 16.30 -4.91 3.41
CA ASN A 11 15.88 -6.11 4.13
C ASN A 11 14.81 -6.92 3.37
N GLU A 12 14.51 -6.61 2.10
CA GLU A 12 13.37 -7.17 1.38
C GLU A 12 13.42 -8.70 1.33
N LEU A 13 14.61 -9.27 1.07
CA LEU A 13 14.80 -10.73 1.02
C LEU A 13 14.60 -11.39 2.40
N GLU A 14 15.06 -10.75 3.47
CA GLU A 14 14.90 -11.29 4.82
C GLU A 14 13.45 -11.24 5.28
N TYR A 15 12.74 -10.15 4.98
CA TYR A 15 11.30 -10.05 5.26
C TYR A 15 10.49 -11.07 4.46
N LEU A 16 10.87 -11.32 3.21
CA LEU A 16 10.23 -12.37 2.41
C LEU A 16 10.44 -13.76 3.03
N LYS A 17 11.66 -14.07 3.48
CA LYS A 17 11.94 -15.33 4.19
C LYS A 17 11.13 -15.46 5.47
N GLU A 18 10.98 -14.38 6.24
CA GLU A 18 10.16 -14.37 7.47
C GLU A 18 8.71 -14.70 7.14
N VAL A 19 8.11 -14.06 6.13
CA VAL A 19 6.74 -14.35 5.69
C VAL A 19 6.60 -15.80 5.23
N LEU A 20 7.54 -16.29 4.40
CA LEU A 20 7.51 -17.67 3.89
C LEU A 20 7.72 -18.72 4.98
N SER A 21 8.43 -18.37 6.07
CA SER A 21 8.61 -19.25 7.23
C SER A 21 7.31 -19.49 8.00
N ASN A 22 6.29 -18.66 7.80
CA ASN A 22 4.97 -18.74 8.44
C ASN A 22 5.06 -18.83 9.98
N SER A 23 6.00 -18.08 10.57
CA SER A 23 6.22 -18.03 12.01
C SER A 23 5.02 -17.41 12.75
N ASP A 24 4.87 -17.75 14.03
CA ASP A 24 3.79 -17.18 14.85
C ASP A 24 3.96 -15.66 15.09
N GLU A 25 5.19 -15.16 14.96
CA GLU A 25 5.49 -13.73 15.04
C GLU A 25 4.88 -12.96 13.85
N VAL A 26 5.01 -13.48 12.62
CA VAL A 26 4.40 -12.87 11.43
C VAL A 26 2.88 -12.87 11.54
N LYS A 27 2.29 -13.93 12.11
CA LYS A 27 0.82 -13.99 12.30
C LYS A 27 0.33 -12.97 13.33
N LYS A 28 1.08 -12.73 14.40
CA LYS A 28 0.73 -11.78 15.46
C LYS A 28 0.94 -10.33 15.05
N ASN A 29 1.94 -10.07 14.21
CA ASN A 29 2.26 -8.75 13.71
C ASN A 29 2.54 -8.84 12.20
N PRO A 30 1.50 -8.87 11.36
CA PRO A 30 1.63 -8.98 9.91
C PRO A 30 2.46 -7.84 9.31
N PHE A 31 3.17 -8.12 8.21
CA PHE A 31 3.95 -7.11 7.50
C PHE A 31 3.10 -5.97 6.92
N THR A 32 1.81 -6.20 6.69
CA THR A 32 0.86 -5.15 6.29
C THR A 32 0.72 -4.10 7.39
N ASP A 33 0.52 -4.53 8.63
CA ASP A 33 0.31 -3.66 9.79
C ASP A 33 1.61 -2.90 10.09
N ARG A 34 2.76 -3.61 10.04
CA ARG A 34 4.09 -2.99 10.16
C ARG A 34 4.32 -1.91 9.09
N LEU A 35 3.88 -2.17 7.85
CA LEU A 35 4.00 -1.22 6.74
C LEU A 35 3.11 0.00 6.96
N GLU A 36 1.86 -0.19 7.37
CA GLU A 36 0.91 0.89 7.66
C GLU A 36 1.42 1.81 8.79
N ASP A 37 1.92 1.22 9.88
CA ASP A 37 2.53 1.96 11.00
C ASP A 37 3.75 2.76 10.56
N ALA A 38 4.65 2.13 9.80
CA ALA A 38 5.84 2.79 9.27
C ALA A 38 5.47 3.94 8.31
N PHE A 39 4.42 3.76 7.50
CA PHE A 39 3.91 4.79 6.59
C PHE A 39 3.32 5.97 7.37
N CYS A 40 2.52 5.71 8.39
CA CYS A 40 1.97 6.74 9.28
C CYS A 40 3.08 7.57 9.92
N LYS A 41 4.11 6.90 10.48
CA LYS A 41 5.27 7.57 11.08
C LYS A 41 6.07 8.39 10.06
N LYS A 42 6.27 7.87 8.84
CA LYS A 42 7.06 8.54 7.80
C LYS A 42 6.41 9.81 7.28
N TYR A 43 5.09 9.81 7.10
CA TYR A 43 4.36 10.93 6.49
C TYR A 43 3.57 11.79 7.49
N GLY A 44 3.58 11.43 8.78
CA GLY A 44 2.87 12.17 9.82
C GLY A 44 1.35 12.11 9.70
N VAL A 45 0.82 11.02 9.14
CA VAL A 45 -0.63 10.79 8.99
C VAL A 45 -1.17 9.91 10.12
N LYS A 46 -2.45 10.07 10.44
CA LYS A 46 -3.10 9.33 11.53
C LYS A 46 -3.36 7.86 11.18
N TYR A 47 -3.61 7.57 9.90
CA TYR A 47 -3.97 6.24 9.41
C TYR A 47 -3.34 5.99 8.03
N ALA A 48 -3.05 4.72 7.74
CA ALA A 48 -2.65 4.22 6.43
C ALA A 48 -3.36 2.88 6.20
N ILE A 49 -3.64 2.56 4.93
CA ILE A 49 -4.29 1.30 4.53
C ILE A 49 -3.49 0.71 3.36
N ALA A 50 -2.92 -0.47 3.55
CA ALA A 50 -2.19 -1.20 2.53
C ALA A 50 -3.17 -1.84 1.54
N VAL A 51 -2.94 -1.62 0.25
CA VAL A 51 -3.73 -2.17 -0.85
C VAL A 51 -2.82 -2.77 -1.92
N ASN A 52 -3.37 -3.64 -2.75
CA ASN A 52 -2.61 -4.36 -3.77
C ASN A 52 -2.08 -3.48 -4.93
N SER A 53 -2.62 -2.26 -5.12
CA SER A 53 -2.30 -1.37 -6.22
C SER A 53 -2.83 0.04 -5.98
N GLY A 54 -2.26 1.03 -6.69
CA GLY A 54 -2.76 2.41 -6.67
C GLY A 54 -4.20 2.54 -7.18
N THR A 55 -4.59 1.79 -8.21
CA THR A 55 -5.96 1.76 -8.74
C THR A 55 -6.97 1.31 -7.68
N SER A 56 -6.67 0.23 -6.97
CA SER A 56 -7.55 -0.27 -5.89
C SER A 56 -7.63 0.72 -4.73
N GLY A 57 -6.52 1.40 -4.41
CA GLY A 57 -6.50 2.47 -3.40
C GLY A 57 -7.41 3.64 -3.77
N LEU A 58 -7.33 4.14 -5.00
CA LEU A 58 -8.20 5.22 -5.48
C LEU A 58 -9.67 4.80 -5.52
N HIS A 59 -9.95 3.60 -6.00
CA HIS A 59 -11.31 3.07 -6.03
C HIS A 59 -11.90 2.97 -4.60
N ALA A 60 -11.16 2.36 -3.66
CA ALA A 60 -11.59 2.26 -2.26
C ALA A 60 -11.79 3.64 -1.62
N ALA A 61 -10.92 4.61 -1.93
CA ALA A 61 -11.03 5.98 -1.43
C ALA A 61 -12.31 6.68 -1.92
N LEU A 62 -12.67 6.53 -3.20
CA LEU A 62 -13.91 7.11 -3.74
C LEU A 62 -15.16 6.49 -3.12
N VAL A 63 -15.16 5.16 -2.93
CA VAL A 63 -16.25 4.45 -2.24
C VAL A 63 -16.36 4.94 -0.80
N ALA A 64 -15.25 5.05 -0.07
CA ALA A 64 -15.22 5.52 1.31
C ALA A 64 -15.65 7.01 1.43
N ALA A 65 -15.36 7.83 0.42
CA ALA A 65 -15.82 9.22 0.33
C ALA A 65 -17.32 9.34 0.01
N GLY A 66 -17.99 8.22 -0.32
CA GLY A 66 -19.42 8.17 -0.55
C GLY A 66 -19.86 8.53 -1.96
N VAL A 67 -18.94 8.49 -2.94
CA VAL A 67 -19.25 8.76 -4.36
C VAL A 67 -20.23 7.71 -4.90
N LYS A 68 -21.27 8.18 -5.58
CA LYS A 68 -22.36 7.36 -6.11
C LYS A 68 -22.57 7.58 -7.62
N PRO A 69 -23.33 6.69 -8.29
CA PRO A 69 -23.76 6.92 -9.66
C PRO A 69 -24.46 8.29 -9.79
N GLY A 70 -23.99 9.10 -10.75
CA GLY A 70 -24.50 10.46 -10.99
C GLY A 70 -23.68 11.58 -10.35
N ASP A 71 -22.79 11.27 -9.40
CA ASP A 71 -21.90 12.25 -8.80
C ASP A 71 -20.79 12.67 -9.78
N GLN A 72 -20.30 13.91 -9.61
CA GLN A 72 -19.21 14.46 -10.42
C GLN A 72 -17.93 14.52 -9.58
N VAL A 73 -16.84 13.98 -10.13
CA VAL A 73 -15.49 14.01 -9.52
C VAL A 73 -14.54 14.73 -10.48
N ILE A 74 -13.96 15.84 -10.02
CA ILE A 74 -12.99 16.61 -10.81
C ILE A 74 -11.64 15.88 -10.79
N THR A 75 -10.99 15.77 -11.95
CA THR A 75 -9.67 15.17 -12.11
C THR A 75 -8.76 16.03 -13.02
N THR A 76 -7.49 15.65 -13.12
CA THR A 76 -6.52 16.29 -14.02
C THR A 76 -6.70 15.81 -15.46
N PRO A 77 -6.60 16.67 -16.48
CA PRO A 77 -6.76 16.27 -17.88
C PRO A 77 -5.60 15.42 -18.43
N PHE A 78 -4.47 15.36 -17.72
CA PHE A 78 -3.30 14.58 -18.12
C PHE A 78 -2.75 13.78 -16.92
N THR A 79 -3.01 12.47 -16.92
CA THR A 79 -2.61 11.51 -15.87
C THR A 79 -2.68 10.07 -16.40
N VAL A 80 -2.37 9.07 -15.57
CA VAL A 80 -2.60 7.66 -15.87
C VAL A 80 -4.09 7.31 -15.70
N VAL A 81 -4.58 6.37 -16.51
CA VAL A 81 -5.94 5.84 -16.35
C VAL A 81 -5.99 5.01 -15.08
N VAL A 82 -7.01 5.26 -14.27
CA VAL A 82 -7.29 4.53 -13.02
C VAL A 82 -8.23 3.37 -13.32
#